data_AF-A0A9Q3JZG6-F1
#
_entry.id   AF-A0A9Q3JZG6-F1
#
_cell.length_a   1.000
_cell.length_b   1.000
_cell.length_c   1.000
_cell.angle_alpha   90.00
_cell.angle_beta   90.00
_cell.angle_gamma   90.00
#
_symmetry.space_group_name_H-M   'P 1'
#
loop_
_entity.id
_entity.type
_entity.pdbx_description
1 polymer ?
#
loop_
_entity_poly.entity_id
_entity_poly.type
_entity_poly.pdbx_seq_one_letter_code
_entity_poly.pdbx_strand_id
1 'polypeptide(L)' 'KVSSHPYHLKLPSQWKSIHPVFHISLLEPVKTSTIPNWHQEPLPPIIIEEEEEWGVSQILDSKLKRRKLLYLVE' A
#
# COMPACT_ATOMS: atom_id res chain seq x y z
N LYS A 1 13.48 21.39 28.79
CA LYS A 1 13.53 22.45 27.75
C LYS A 1 12.73 21.95 26.56
N VAL A 2 11.47 22.37 26.43
CA VAL A 2 10.59 21.94 25.34
C VAL A 2 11.05 22.64 24.06
N SER A 3 11.42 21.89 23.02
CA SER A 3 11.88 22.45 21.77
C SER A 3 10.74 23.16 21.03
N SER A 4 10.97 24.41 20.64
CA SER A 4 9.97 25.31 20.06
C SER A 4 9.87 25.16 18.54
N HIS A 5 9.61 23.96 18.02
CA HIS A 5 9.50 23.75 16.58
C HIS A 5 8.25 22.93 16.22
N PRO A 6 7.08 23.58 16.10
CA PRO A 6 5.89 22.97 15.52
C PRO A 6 6.03 22.84 13.99
N TYR A 7 5.61 21.72 13.43
CA TYR A 7 5.58 21.44 11.99
C TYR A 7 4.14 21.22 11.52
N HIS A 8 3.77 21.81 10.38
CA HIS A 8 2.42 21.72 9.83
C HIS A 8 2.37 20.68 8.70
N LEU A 9 1.60 19.60 8.90
CA LEU A 9 1.40 18.53 7.92
C LEU A 9 0.14 18.75 7.08
N LYS A 10 0.21 18.36 5.81
CA LYS A 10 -0.98 18.23 4.95
C LYS A 10 -1.62 16.88 5.22
N LEU A 11 -2.67 16.87 6.05
CA LEU A 11 -3.40 15.64 6.37
C LEU A 11 -4.40 15.25 5.27
N PRO A 12 -4.68 13.96 5.09
CA PRO A 12 -5.77 13.50 4.21
C PRO A 12 -7.13 14.07 4.64
N SER A 13 -8.01 14.36 3.67
CA SER A 13 -9.34 14.96 3.92
C SER A 13 -10.27 14.12 4.80
N GLN A 14 -10.00 12.81 4.90
CA GLN A 14 -10.68 11.87 5.78
C GLN A 14 -10.37 12.07 7.27
N TRP A 15 -9.24 12.70 7.63
CA TRP A 15 -8.78 12.88 9.02
C TRP A 15 -9.22 14.21 9.63
N LYS A 16 -10.53 14.47 9.60
CA LYS A 16 -11.10 15.78 9.97
C LYS A 16 -10.90 16.19 11.44
N SER A 17 -10.73 15.23 12.34
CA SER A 17 -10.63 15.46 13.78
C SER A 17 -9.19 15.58 14.30
N ILE A 18 -8.19 15.44 13.43
CA ILE A 18 -6.77 15.48 13.81
C ILE A 18 -6.20 16.85 13.48
N HIS A 19 -5.53 17.49 14.45
CA HIS A 19 -4.86 18.76 14.21
C HIS A 19 -3.63 18.59 13.30
N PRO A 20 -3.43 19.46 12.29
CA PRO A 20 -2.33 19.33 11.34
C PRO A 20 -0.96 19.76 11.90
N VAL A 21 -0.90 20.27 13.13
CA VAL A 21 0.34 20.77 13.75
C VAL A 21 0.89 19.74 14.73
N PHE A 22 2.11 19.28 14.48
CA PHE A 22 2.81 18.28 15.29
C PHE A 22 4.16 18.79 15.76
N HIS A 23 4.62 18.32 16.92
CA HIS A 23 5.98 18.57 17.38
C HIS A 23 6.96 17.67 16.60
N ILE A 24 8.10 18.20 16.15
CA ILE A 24 9.05 17.47 15.28
C ILE A 24 9.52 16.15 15.90
N SER A 25 9.69 16.07 17.23
CA SER A 25 10.09 14.81 17.88
C SER A 25 9.05 13.68 17.79
N LEU A 26 7.83 13.97 17.35
CA LEU A 26 6.79 12.97 17.09
C LEU A 26 6.79 12.49 15.63
N LEU A 27 7.60 13.11 14.78
CA LEU A 27 7.67 12.80 13.36
C LEU A 27 8.91 11.95 13.08
N GLU A 28 8.72 10.89 12.30
CA GLU A 28 9.80 10.09 11.74
C GLU A 28 9.88 10.31 10.22
N PRO A 29 11.07 10.33 9.61
CA PRO A 29 11.21 10.35 8.17
C PRO A 29 10.49 9.16 7.53
N VAL A 30 9.80 9.40 6.42
CA VAL A 30 9.17 8.33 5.64
C VAL A 30 10.27 7.41 5.12
N LYS A 31 10.25 6.15 5.55
CA LYS A 31 11.10 5.10 4.97
C LYS A 31 10.49 4.72 3.63
N THR A 32 11.21 4.97 2.54
CA THR A 32 10.88 4.36 1.26
C THR A 32 10.99 2.84 1.45
N SER A 33 9.98 2.10 0.99
CA SER A 33 10.04 0.64 1.05
C SER A 33 11.30 0.18 0.32
N THR A 34 12.19 -0.50 1.04
CA THR A 34 13.39 -1.13 0.46
C THR A 34 13.03 -2.45 -0.23
N ILE A 35 11.77 -2.88 -0.18
CA ILE A 35 11.29 -4.09 -0.83
C ILE A 35 11.17 -3.79 -2.33
N PRO A 36 12.04 -4.33 -3.19
CA PRO A 36 11.86 -4.23 -4.63
C PRO A 36 10.53 -4.91 -5.02
N ASN A 37 9.81 -4.35 -5.99
CA ASN A 37 8.53 -4.86 -6.51
C ASN A 37 7.33 -4.85 -5.54
N TRP A 38 7.28 -3.98 -4.52
CA TRP A 38 6.05 -3.86 -3.71
C TRP A 38 4.82 -3.46 -4.54
N HIS A 39 5.04 -2.73 -5.64
CA HIS A 39 4.03 -2.48 -6.66
C HIS A 39 4.38 -3.31 -7.89
N GLN A 40 4.01 -4.59 -7.89
CA GLN A 40 3.91 -5.32 -9.13
C GLN A 40 2.68 -4.80 -9.86
N GLU A 41 2.88 -4.14 -11.00
CA GLU A 41 1.76 -3.84 -11.89
C GLU A 41 1.14 -5.16 -12.35
N PRO A 42 -0.19 -5.29 -12.30
CA PRO A 42 -0.85 -6.48 -12.80
C PRO A 42 -0.46 -6.67 -14.28
N LEU A 43 -0.20 -7.91 -14.67
CA LEU A 43 0.04 -8.25 -16.07
C LEU A 43 -1.14 -7.74 -16.92
N PRO A 44 -0.89 -7.23 -18.14
CA PRO A 44 -1.97 -6.83 -19.03
C PRO A 44 -2.88 -8.03 -19.33
N PRO A 45 -4.21 -7.82 -19.47
CA PRO A 45 -5.13 -8.89 -19.82
C PRO A 45 -4.87 -9.39 -21.24
N ILE A 46 -5.18 -10.66 -21.47
CA ILE A 46 -5.15 -11.37 -22.74
C ILE A 46 -6.61 -11.59 -23.15
N ILE A 47 -6.93 -11.47 -24.45
CA ILE A 47 -8.28 -11.73 -24.95
C ILE A 47 -8.39 -13.23 -25.27
N ILE A 48 -9.28 -13.93 -24.57
CA ILE A 48 -9.66 -15.32 -24.84
C ILE A 48 -11.18 -15.32 -25.04
N GLU A 49 -11.67 -15.90 -26.14
CA GLU A 49 -13.12 -15.99 -26.43
C GLU A 49 -13.89 -14.65 -26.34
N GLU A 50 -13.25 -13.54 -26.75
CA GLU A 50 -13.78 -12.16 -26.67
C GLU A 50 -13.89 -11.56 -25.25
N GLU A 51 -13.42 -12.26 -24.21
CA GLU A 51 -13.33 -11.75 -22.84
C GLU A 51 -11.88 -11.43 -22.43
N GLU A 52 -11.72 -10.41 -21.58
CA GLU A 52 -10.42 -10.05 -20.99
C GLU A 52 -10.10 -11.00 -19.83
N GLU A 53 -9.06 -11.81 -19.98
CA GLU A 53 -8.56 -12.75 -18.97
C GLU A 53 -7.12 -12.41 -18.55
N TRP A 54 -6.78 -12.65 -17.28
CA TRP A 54 -5.40 -12.48 -16.80
C TRP A 54 -4.66 -13.81 -16.79
N GLY A 55 -3.60 -13.91 -17.59
CA GLY A 55 -2.67 -15.04 -17.54
C GLY A 55 -1.86 -15.02 -16.25
N VAL A 56 -1.91 -16.11 -15.48
CA VAL A 56 -1.07 -16.32 -14.28
C VAL A 56 0.17 -17.11 -14.67
N SER A 57 1.36 -16.58 -14.42
CA SER A 57 2.63 -17.28 -14.69
C SER A 57 2.82 -18.45 -13.72
N GLN A 58 2.77 -18.16 -12.41
CA GLN A 58 2.92 -19.16 -11.37
C GLN A 58 2.16 -18.77 -10.10
N ILE A 59 1.67 -19.79 -9.36
CA ILE A 59 1.18 -19.63 -7.99
C ILE A 59 2.34 -19.86 -7.04
N LEU A 60 2.71 -18.82 -6.29
CA LEU A 60 3.80 -18.86 -5.31
C LEU A 60 3.35 -19.41 -3.95
N ASP A 61 2.12 -19.10 -3.53
CA ASP A 61 1.57 -19.52 -2.24
C ASP A 61 0.04 -19.55 -2.26
N SER A 62 -0.57 -20.24 -1.30
CA SER A 62 -2.02 -20.26 -1.10
C SER A 62 -2.39 -20.13 0.36
N LYS A 63 -3.49 -19.41 0.64
CA LYS A 63 -3.94 -19.16 2.02
C LYS A 63 -5.45 -19.15 2.13
N LEU A 64 -5.99 -19.85 3.13
CA LEU A 64 -7.40 -19.79 3.48
C LEU A 64 -7.65 -18.64 4.48
N LYS A 65 -8.47 -17.66 4.09
CA LYS A 65 -8.87 -16.53 4.95
C LYS A 65 -10.38 -16.36 4.92
N ARG A 66 -11.04 -16.45 6.09
CA ARG A 66 -12.51 -16.33 6.23
C ARG A 66 -13.27 -17.24 5.24
N ARG A 67 -12.83 -18.50 5.11
CA ARG A 67 -13.37 -19.52 4.18
C ARG A 67 -13.22 -19.17 2.69
N LYS A 68 -12.39 -18.17 2.34
CA LYS A 68 -12.01 -17.87 0.96
C LYS A 68 -10.58 -18.30 0.72
N LEU A 69 -10.35 -19.03 -0.37
CA LEU A 69 -9.01 -19.41 -0.82
C LEU A 69 -8.41 -18.24 -1.57
N LEU A 70 -7.23 -17.80 -1.13
CA LEU A 70 -6.45 -16.73 -1.73
C LEU A 70 -5.17 -17.33 -2.28
N TYR A 71 -4.71 -16.82 -3.42
CA TYR A 71 -3.46 -17.23 -4.05
C TYR A 71 -2.52 -16.04 -4.13
N LEU A 72 -1.23 -16.29 -3.87
CA LEU A 72 -0.15 -15.38 -4.21
C LEU A 72 0.33 -15.77 -5.60
N VAL A 73 0.28 -14.81 -6.53
CA VAL A 73 0.63 -14.99 -7.93
C VAL A 73 1.91 -14.20 -8.23
N GLU A 74 2.79 -14.77 -9.04
CA GLU A 74 3.94 -14.10 -9.67
C GLU A 74 3.58 -13.45 -11.01
#